data_AF-A0A2X3LRM7-F1
#
_entry.id   AF-A0A2X3LRM7-F1
#
_cell.length_a   1.000
_cell.length_b   1.000
_cell.length_c   1.000
_cell.angle_alpha   90.00
_cell.angle_beta   90.00
_cell.angle_gamma   90.00
#
_symmetry.space_group_name_H-M   'P 1'
#
loop_
_entity.id
_entity.type
_entity.pdbx_description
1 polymer ?
#
loop_
_entity_poly.entity_id
_entity_poly.type
_entity_poly.pdbx_seq_one_letter_code
_entity_poly.pdbx_strand_id
1 'polypeptide(L)'
;MAEGLPYVGLTEQDVQDAHARLSRFAPYLAKAFPETAATGGIIESELVAIPAMQKRLEKEYQQPISGQLLLKKDSHLPISGSIKARGGIYEILAHAEKTGSGSGVADA
;
A
#
# COMPACT_ATOMS: atom_id res chain seq x y z
N MET A 1 -19.28 5.17 -15.14
CA MET A 1 -18.39 5.19 -13.95
C MET A 1 -18.88 6.10 -12.83
N ALA A 2 -19.67 7.16 -13.09
CA ALA A 2 -20.13 8.10 -12.07
C ALA A 2 -21.26 7.58 -11.14
N GLU A 3 -21.96 6.50 -11.49
CA GLU A 3 -23.17 6.08 -10.75
C GLU A 3 -22.89 5.45 -9.37
N GLY A 4 -21.68 4.90 -9.16
CA GLY A 4 -21.33 4.22 -7.90
C GLY A 4 -20.67 5.11 -6.84
N LEU A 5 -20.05 6.23 -7.25
CA LEU A 5 -19.24 7.07 -6.36
C LEU A 5 -20.00 7.64 -5.15
N PRO A 6 -21.27 8.09 -5.27
CA PRO A 6 -22.00 8.65 -4.13
C PRO A 6 -22.20 7.68 -2.95
N TYR A 7 -22.09 6.37 -3.18
CA TYR A 7 -22.32 5.35 -2.17
C TYR A 7 -21.04 4.87 -1.46
N VAL A 8 -19.85 5.35 -1.87
CA VAL A 8 -18.57 4.93 -1.28
C VAL A 8 -18.36 5.54 0.11
N GLY A 9 -18.94 6.72 0.38
CA GLY A 9 -18.76 7.44 1.65
C GLY A 9 -17.36 8.04 1.85
N LEU A 10 -16.52 7.99 0.82
CA LEU A 10 -15.19 8.60 0.73
C LEU A 10 -15.05 9.30 -0.61
N THR A 11 -14.20 10.31 -0.65
CA THR A 11 -13.90 11.15 -1.80
C THR A 11 -12.49 10.88 -2.31
N GLU A 12 -12.18 11.38 -3.51
CA GLU A 12 -10.80 11.40 -4.02
C GLU A 12 -9.88 12.22 -3.10
N GLN A 13 -10.39 13.28 -2.46
CA GLN A 13 -9.61 14.08 -1.52
C GLN A 13 -9.16 13.24 -0.31
N ASP A 14 -10.01 12.36 0.22
CA ASP A 14 -9.63 11.47 1.32
C ASP A 14 -8.46 10.55 0.94
N VAL A 15 -8.42 10.10 -0.33
CA VAL A 15 -7.32 9.31 -0.88
C VAL A 15 -6.04 10.15 -1.00
N GLN A 16 -6.15 11.38 -1.52
CA GLN A 16 -5.01 12.29 -1.64
C GLN A 16 -4.44 12.67 -0.26
N ASP A 17 -5.30 12.90 0.74
CA ASP A 17 -4.89 13.20 2.11
C ASP A 17 -4.13 12.01 2.74
N ALA A 18 -4.56 10.77 2.45
CA ALA A 18 -3.86 9.57 2.88
C ALA A 18 -2.46 9.48 2.22
N HIS A 19 -2.35 9.74 0.92
CA HIS A 19 -1.08 9.80 0.20
C HIS A 19 -0.15 10.89 0.76
N ALA A 20 -0.68 12.08 1.03
CA ALA A 20 0.08 13.19 1.60
C ALA A 20 0.60 12.86 3.00
N ARG A 21 -0.21 12.19 3.84
CA ARG A 21 0.23 11.71 5.16
C ARG A 21 1.38 10.71 5.06
N LEU A 22 1.25 9.69 4.21
CA LEU A 22 2.33 8.72 3.99
C LEU A 22 3.61 9.40 3.50
N SER A 23 3.48 10.42 2.64
CA SER A 23 4.62 11.21 2.16
C SER A 23 5.29 12.00 3.29
N ARG A 24 4.52 12.60 4.23
CA ARG A 24 5.08 13.27 5.41
C ARG A 24 5.84 12.32 6.34
N PHE A 25 5.36 11.08 6.48
CA PHE A 25 6.01 10.06 7.30
C PHE A 25 7.17 9.32 6.60
N ALA A 26 7.35 9.47 5.29
CA ALA A 26 8.40 8.76 4.56
C ALA A 26 9.82 8.99 5.13
N PRO A 27 10.25 10.22 5.48
CA PRO A 27 11.55 10.43 6.14
C PRO A 27 11.67 9.72 7.49
N TYR A 28 10.59 9.66 8.27
CA TYR A 28 10.56 8.92 9.54
C TYR A 28 10.68 7.41 9.29
N LEU A 29 9.90 6.86 8.35
CA LEU A 29 9.92 5.44 8.01
C LEU A 29 11.30 4.99 7.52
N ALA A 30 11.97 5.80 6.69
CA ALA A 30 13.32 5.52 6.21
C ALA A 30 14.35 5.40 7.35
N LYS A 31 14.17 6.16 8.44
CA LYS A 31 15.03 6.10 9.63
C LYS A 31 14.62 4.95 10.57
N ALA A 32 13.32 4.82 10.85
CA ALA A 32 12.79 3.88 11.82
C ALA A 32 12.83 2.42 11.33
N PHE A 33 12.70 2.22 10.01
CA PHE A 33 12.76 0.93 9.35
C PHE A 33 13.82 0.96 8.24
N PRO A 34 15.09 0.59 8.55
CA PRO A 34 16.20 0.67 7.60
C PRO A 34 15.97 -0.07 6.28
N GLU A 35 15.13 -1.11 6.26
CA GLU A 35 14.72 -1.82 5.04
C GLU A 35 13.99 -0.93 4.02
N THR A 36 13.41 0.20 4.47
CA THR A 36 12.71 1.17 3.61
C THR A 36 13.60 2.34 3.16
N ALA A 37 14.85 2.43 3.66
CA ALA A 37 15.73 3.56 3.34
C ALA A 37 16.02 3.67 1.83
N ALA A 38 16.20 2.53 1.15
CA ALA A 38 16.44 2.49 -0.29
C ALA A 38 15.26 3.01 -1.13
N THR A 39 14.04 2.95 -0.59
CA THR A 39 12.82 3.49 -1.23
C THR A 39 12.43 4.86 -0.66
N GLY A 40 13.30 5.50 0.14
CA GLY A 40 13.01 6.79 0.77
C GLY A 40 11.87 6.73 1.79
N GLY A 41 11.62 5.56 2.39
CA GLY A 41 10.52 5.34 3.33
C GLY A 41 9.17 4.99 2.68
N ILE A 42 9.13 4.83 1.37
CA ILE A 42 7.91 4.41 0.66
C ILE A 42 7.68 2.92 0.87
N ILE A 43 6.50 2.58 1.40
CA ILE A 43 6.02 1.20 1.58
C ILE A 43 5.24 0.79 0.32
N GLU A 44 5.93 0.13 -0.62
CA GLU A 44 5.33 -0.39 -1.85
C GLU A 44 5.86 -1.77 -2.23
N SER A 45 5.14 -2.44 -3.12
CA SER A 45 5.45 -3.80 -3.59
C SER A 45 5.55 -3.90 -5.11
N GLU A 46 6.29 -4.90 -5.58
CA GLU A 46 6.45 -5.17 -7.00
C GLU A 46 5.13 -5.63 -7.66
N LEU A 47 5.00 -5.32 -8.94
CA LEU A 47 4.02 -5.91 -9.86
C LEU A 47 4.78 -6.73 -10.89
N VAL A 48 4.54 -8.04 -10.94
CA VAL A 48 5.29 -8.95 -11.82
C VAL A 48 4.37 -9.76 -12.72
N ALA A 49 4.81 -10.05 -13.94
CA ALA A 49 4.11 -10.99 -14.81
C ALA A 49 4.38 -12.44 -14.38
N ILE A 50 3.34 -13.28 -14.42
CA ILE A 50 3.43 -14.70 -14.03
C ILE A 50 2.96 -15.66 -15.14
N PRO A 51 3.55 -15.60 -16.36
CA PRO A 51 3.09 -16.38 -17.51
C PRO A 51 3.23 -17.90 -17.31
N ALA A 52 4.20 -18.34 -16.51
CA ALA A 52 4.34 -19.76 -16.16
C ALA A 52 3.16 -20.25 -15.31
N MET A 53 2.69 -19.43 -14.36
CA MET A 53 1.52 -19.74 -13.55
C MET A 53 0.23 -19.66 -14.37
N GLN A 54 0.11 -18.69 -15.29
CA GLN A 54 -1.00 -18.63 -16.23
C GLN A 54 -1.15 -19.94 -17.01
N LYS A 55 -0.08 -20.41 -17.66
CA LYS A 55 -0.07 -21.70 -18.38
C LYS A 55 -0.41 -22.89 -17.48
N ARG A 56 0.06 -22.87 -16.23
CA ARG A 56 -0.24 -23.93 -15.25
C ARG A 56 -1.74 -23.95 -14.92
N LEU A 57 -2.33 -22.80 -14.61
CA LEU A 57 -3.75 -22.67 -14.29
C LEU A 57 -4.64 -23.06 -15.47
N GLU A 58 -4.31 -22.61 -16.69
CA GLU A 58 -5.03 -22.98 -17.91
C GLU A 58 -5.03 -24.49 -18.14
N LYS A 59 -3.89 -25.15 -17.90
CA LYS A 59 -3.77 -26.61 -18.00
C LYS A 59 -4.58 -27.33 -16.92
N GLU A 60 -4.52 -26.87 -15.67
CA GLU A 60 -5.19 -27.53 -14.55
C GLU A 60 -6.72 -27.43 -14.64
N TYR A 61 -7.22 -26.25 -15.01
CA TYR A 61 -8.65 -25.97 -15.05
C TYR A 61 -9.26 -26.10 -16.46
N GLN A 62 -8.44 -26.43 -17.46
CA GLN A 62 -8.85 -26.59 -18.86
C GLN A 62 -9.60 -25.37 -19.43
N GLN A 63 -9.23 -24.17 -18.97
CA GLN A 63 -9.88 -22.92 -19.30
C GLN A 63 -8.83 -21.85 -19.66
N PRO A 64 -8.88 -21.26 -20.86
CA PRO A 64 -7.97 -20.17 -21.24
C PRO A 64 -8.15 -18.92 -20.35
N ILE A 65 -7.04 -18.28 -20.02
CA ILE A 65 -7.00 -16.98 -19.34
C ILE A 65 -6.60 -15.94 -20.37
N SER A 66 -7.53 -15.07 -20.75
CA SER A 66 -7.27 -14.02 -21.74
C SER A 66 -6.35 -12.93 -21.19
N GLY A 67 -5.49 -12.38 -22.05
CA GLY A 67 -4.57 -11.30 -21.68
C GLY A 67 -3.36 -11.78 -20.86
N GLN A 68 -2.86 -10.92 -19.98
CA GLN A 68 -1.68 -11.17 -19.16
C GLN A 68 -2.07 -11.38 -17.70
N LEU A 69 -1.59 -12.46 -17.09
CA LEU A 69 -1.72 -12.66 -15.65
C LEU A 69 -0.55 -12.00 -14.90
N LEU A 70 -0.88 -11.05 -14.03
CA LEU A 70 0.08 -10.33 -13.17
C LEU A 70 -0.15 -10.68 -11.70
N LEU A 71 0.90 -10.57 -10.89
CA LEU A 71 0.87 -10.70 -9.43
C LEU A 71 1.36 -9.40 -8.78
N LYS A 72 0.50 -8.75 -8.00
CA LYS A 72 0.88 -7.67 -7.08
C LYS A 72 1.37 -8.28 -5.77
N LYS A 73 2.66 -8.16 -5.48
CA LYS A 73 3.33 -8.86 -4.38
C LYS A 73 3.16 -8.17 -3.03
N ASP A 74 1.93 -7.88 -2.60
CA ASP A 74 1.70 -7.29 -1.28
C ASP A 74 2.12 -8.21 -0.12
N SER A 75 2.29 -9.51 -0.38
CA SER A 75 2.98 -10.46 0.51
C SER A 75 4.46 -10.16 0.76
N HIS A 76 5.06 -9.21 0.02
CA HIS A 76 6.46 -8.81 0.12
C HIS A 76 6.62 -7.33 0.49
N LEU A 77 5.54 -6.68 0.93
CA LEU A 77 5.65 -5.30 1.44
C LEU A 77 6.65 -5.26 2.61
N PRO A 78 7.48 -4.21 2.71
CA PRO A 78 8.40 -4.07 3.83
C PRO A 78 7.66 -3.98 5.18
N ILE A 79 8.40 -4.14 6.28
CA ILE A 79 7.93 -4.04 7.68
C ILE A 79 7.08 -5.24 8.15
N SER A 80 6.08 -5.68 7.38
CA SER A 80 5.17 -6.75 7.84
C SER A 80 4.79 -7.82 6.80
N GLY A 81 5.34 -7.77 5.58
CA GLY A 81 5.21 -8.87 4.61
C GLY A 81 3.76 -9.21 4.21
N SER A 82 2.86 -8.23 4.26
CA SER A 82 1.45 -8.44 3.88
C SER A 82 0.76 -7.13 3.52
N ILE A 83 -0.45 -7.22 2.96
CA ILE A 83 -1.31 -6.06 2.71
C ILE A 83 -1.59 -5.21 3.97
N LYS A 84 -1.38 -5.76 5.18
CA LYS A 84 -1.53 -5.01 6.44
C LYS A 84 -0.46 -3.91 6.60
N ALA A 85 0.65 -3.99 5.87
CA ALA A 85 1.64 -2.92 5.76
C ALA A 85 1.07 -1.63 5.13
N ARG A 86 -0.07 -1.71 4.41
CA ARG A 86 -0.78 -0.54 3.88
C ARG A 86 -1.68 0.07 4.96
N GLY A 87 -2.84 -0.56 5.21
CA GLY A 87 -3.86 0.00 6.09
C GLY A 87 -3.48 0.00 7.58
N GLY A 88 -2.83 -1.06 8.06
CA GLY A 88 -2.46 -1.18 9.48
C GLY A 88 -1.39 -0.18 9.90
N ILE A 89 -0.35 -0.01 9.08
CA ILE A 89 0.68 1.00 9.32
C ILE A 89 0.09 2.41 9.15
N TYR A 90 -0.70 2.64 8.09
CA TYR A 90 -1.36 3.93 7.89
C TYR A 90 -2.21 4.35 9.10
N GLU A 91 -3.00 3.44 9.67
CA GLU A 91 -3.84 3.72 10.85
C GLU A 91 -2.99 4.15 12.05
N ILE A 92 -1.88 3.45 12.31
CA ILE A 92 -0.95 3.80 13.39
C ILE A 92 -0.34 5.18 13.16
N LEU A 93 0.10 5.49 11.94
CA LEU A 93 0.69 6.79 11.60
C LEU A 93 -0.34 7.93 11.71
N ALA A 94 -1.57 7.71 11.25
CA ALA A 94 -2.66 8.67 11.36
C ALA A 94 -3.02 8.93 12.84
N HIS A 95 -3.07 7.88 13.66
CA HIS A 95 -3.30 8.01 15.10
C HIS A 95 -2.15 8.76 15.79
N ALA A 96 -0.90 8.46 15.42
CA ALA A 96 0.28 9.14 15.95
C ALA A 96 0.30 10.63 15.58
N GLU A 97 0.02 10.98 14.31
CA GLU A 97 -0.07 12.37 13.83
C GLU A 97 -1.14 13.16 14.59
N LYS A 98 -2.33 12.55 14.77
CA LYS A 98 -3.44 13.16 15.52
C LYS A 98 -3.07 13.41 16.98
N THR A 99 -2.38 12.46 17.60
CA THR A 99 -1.97 12.57 19.01
C THR A 99 -0.85 13.60 19.19
N GLY A 100 0.18 13.56 18.34
CA GLY A 100 1.33 14.48 18.39
C GLY A 100 0.95 15.93 18.12
N SER A 101 -0.01 16.17 17.21
CA SER A 101 -0.55 17.50 16.94
C SER A 101 -1.36 18.07 18.12
N GLY A 102 -1.94 17.21 18.97
CA GLY A 102 -2.69 17.61 20.16
C GLY A 102 -1.83 17.80 21.42
N SER A 103 -0.62 17.23 21.46
CA SER A 103 0.27 17.27 22.63
C SER A 103 1.42 18.28 22.52
N GLY A 104 1.56 18.98 21.39
CA GLY A 104 2.63 19.96 21.15
C GLY A 104 4.01 19.34 20.95
N VAL A 105 4.09 18.02 20.74
CA VAL A 105 5.35 17.29 20.54
C VAL A 105 5.49 16.94 19.06
N ALA A 106 5.75 17.96 18.24
CA ALA A 106 6.17 17.77 16.87
C ALA A 106 7.68 18.00 16.83
N ASP A 107 8.47 16.92 16.88
CA ASP A 107 9.84 16.84 16.31
C ASP A 107 10.44 15.43 16.54
N ALA A 108 10.80 14.76 15.45
CA ALA A 108 11.83 13.70 15.35
C ALA A 108 12.24 13.44 13.88
#